data_AF-A0A832AH06-F1
#
_entry.id   AF-A0A832AH06-F1
#
_cell.length_a   1.000
_cell.length_b   1.000
_cell.length_c   1.000
_cell.angle_alpha   90.00
_cell.angle_beta   90.00
_cell.angle_gamma   90.00
#
_symmetry.space_group_name_H-M   'P 1'
#
loop_
_entity.id
_entity.type
_entity.pdbx_description
1 polymer ?
#
loop_
_entity_poly.entity_id
_entity_poly.type
_entity_poly.pdbx_seq_one_letter_code
_entity_poly.pdbx_strand_id
1 'polypeptide(L)'
;MNWDQLDWHILDRLREQFLRGAPGDYWRSAADLANYDFTFAQRIGWKWDAVLAELDRLGWRPPPGPVLDWGCGSGIAGRRVCEHFGLAPRRVFDRSTLAMEFAGGERWRGQPPGVLVLSHVLNELRELPAVIEQAEAILWVEPGTFADSRALIAVRETLRDRFHIVAPCTHRAPCGMTGSDWCHFFAEPPKGVLADPNWVRFAQRAGIDLRSLPYSYLVLDRRPFAVDGARVIGEPRRYKGYAKALLCEATGVRDTMIQKRDRSLKTIRSGTLLTLP
;
A
#
# COMPACT_ATOMS: atom_id res chain seq x y z
N MET A 1 15.41 -4.77 19.03
CA MET A 1 15.61 -3.35 18.70
C MET A 1 14.70 -2.53 19.60
N ASN A 2 15.20 -1.45 20.17
CA ASN A 2 14.43 -0.46 20.91
C ASN A 2 14.99 0.95 20.61
N TRP A 3 14.40 1.99 21.19
CA TRP A 3 14.82 3.37 20.95
C TRP A 3 16.25 3.70 21.44
N ASP A 4 16.76 3.00 22.45
CA ASP A 4 18.12 3.20 22.97
C ASP A 4 19.18 2.55 22.06
N GLN A 5 18.79 1.52 21.31
CA GLN A 5 19.64 0.81 20.35
C GLN A 5 19.63 1.44 18.95
N LEU A 6 18.83 2.50 18.75
CA LEU A 6 18.64 3.11 17.45
C LEU A 6 19.87 3.88 16.99
N ASP A 7 20.39 3.52 15.82
CA ASP A 7 21.48 4.24 15.16
C ASP A 7 20.90 5.30 14.22
N TRP A 8 20.98 6.55 14.67
CA TRP A 8 20.48 7.69 13.90
C TRP A 8 21.29 7.98 12.63
N HIS A 9 22.59 7.64 12.61
CA HIS A 9 23.41 7.84 11.41
C HIS A 9 23.02 6.87 10.30
N ILE A 10 22.66 5.63 10.66
CA ILE A 10 22.07 4.68 9.72
C ILE A 10 20.77 5.23 9.13
N LEU A 11 19.86 5.76 9.98
CA LEU A 11 18.58 6.29 9.51
C LEU A 11 18.72 7.51 8.60
N ASP A 12 19.60 8.45 8.97
CA ASP A 12 19.86 9.64 8.15
C ASP A 12 20.42 9.25 6.78
N ARG A 13 21.37 8.31 6.75
CA ARG A 13 21.94 7.78 5.50
C ARG A 13 20.87 7.12 4.63
N LEU A 14 20.07 6.22 5.20
CA LEU A 14 19.00 5.55 4.46
C LEU A 14 18.01 6.57 3.90
N ARG A 15 17.63 7.57 4.70
CA ARG A 15 16.73 8.65 4.29
C ARG A 15 17.29 9.42 3.09
N GLU A 16 18.56 9.81 3.12
CA GLU A 16 19.21 10.47 2.00
C GLU A 16 19.23 9.61 0.74
N GLN A 17 19.54 8.31 0.86
CA GLN A 17 19.56 7.38 -0.28
C GLN A 17 18.17 7.26 -0.93
N PHE A 18 17.11 7.14 -0.13
CA PHE A 18 15.73 7.10 -0.63
C PHE A 18 15.31 8.39 -1.33
N LEU A 19 15.72 9.55 -0.80
CA LEU A 19 15.40 10.85 -1.42
C LEU A 19 16.12 11.06 -2.76
N ARG A 20 17.33 10.51 -2.93
CA ARG A 20 18.08 10.58 -4.20
C ARG A 20 17.59 9.59 -5.25
N GLY A 21 16.78 8.59 -4.88
CA GLY A 21 16.39 7.50 -5.77
C GLY A 21 17.58 6.65 -6.22
N ALA A 22 18.57 6.46 -5.35
CA ALA A 22 19.80 5.76 -5.71
C ALA A 22 19.52 4.29 -6.11
N PRO A 23 19.91 3.85 -7.31
CA PRO A 23 19.71 2.46 -7.73
C PRO A 23 20.68 1.52 -7.00
N GLY A 24 20.24 0.28 -6.73
CA GLY A 24 21.09 -0.81 -6.21
C GLY A 24 20.66 -1.33 -4.83
N ASP A 25 21.47 -2.24 -4.28
CA ASP A 25 21.31 -2.69 -2.90
C ASP A 25 21.89 -1.64 -1.94
N TYR A 26 21.01 -0.95 -1.22
CA TYR A 26 21.39 0.08 -0.26
C TYR A 26 21.54 -0.46 1.17
N TRP A 27 21.20 -1.73 1.41
CA TRP A 27 21.41 -2.43 2.68
C TRP A 27 22.88 -2.85 2.79
N ARG A 28 23.57 -2.30 3.78
CA ARG A 28 24.99 -2.58 4.05
C ARG A 28 25.17 -3.59 5.18
N SER A 29 24.14 -3.77 6.02
CA SER A 29 24.22 -4.63 7.20
C SER A 29 22.82 -5.03 7.68
N ALA A 30 22.76 -6.07 8.52
CA ALA A 30 21.53 -6.41 9.25
C ALA A 30 21.08 -5.28 10.20
N ALA A 31 22.00 -4.43 10.68
CA ALA A 31 21.66 -3.27 11.49
C ALA A 31 20.89 -2.21 10.68
N ASP A 32 21.16 -2.05 9.39
CA ASP A 32 20.38 -1.15 8.52
C ASP A 32 18.92 -1.56 8.49
N LEU A 33 18.68 -2.84 8.24
CA LEU A 33 17.34 -3.43 8.18
C LEU A 33 16.66 -3.36 9.54
N ALA A 34 17.36 -3.64 10.64
CA ALA A 34 16.79 -3.57 11.98
C ALA A 34 16.36 -2.15 12.39
N ASN A 35 17.17 -1.14 12.07
CA ASN A 35 16.86 0.27 12.34
C ASN A 35 15.71 0.75 11.44
N TYR A 36 15.74 0.39 10.15
CA TYR A 36 14.68 0.71 9.20
C TYR A 36 13.35 0.04 9.60
N ASP A 37 13.38 -1.25 9.95
CA ASP A 37 12.21 -2.03 10.32
C ASP A 37 11.49 -1.44 11.53
N PHE A 38 12.27 -1.03 12.53
CA PHE A 38 11.78 -0.42 13.76
C PHE A 38 11.18 0.98 13.53
N THR A 39 11.52 1.67 12.43
CA THR A 39 11.12 3.06 12.18
C THR A 39 10.38 3.24 10.85
N PHE A 40 11.08 3.50 9.74
CA PHE A 40 10.51 3.78 8.43
C PHE A 40 9.55 2.68 7.96
N ALA A 41 9.88 1.40 8.17
CA ALA A 41 9.05 0.29 7.75
C ALA A 41 7.70 0.26 8.49
N GLN A 42 7.63 0.69 9.75
CA GLN A 42 6.36 0.76 10.48
C GLN A 42 5.36 1.67 9.78
N ARG A 43 5.83 2.78 9.19
CA ARG A 43 4.97 3.66 8.38
C ARG A 43 4.41 2.98 7.14
N ILE A 44 5.18 2.07 6.54
CA ILE A 44 4.70 1.20 5.46
C ILE A 44 3.68 0.21 6.02
N GLY A 45 3.96 -0.39 7.18
CA GLY A 45 3.03 -1.24 7.92
C GLY A 45 1.67 -0.60 8.15
N TRP A 46 1.61 0.68 8.56
CA TRP A 46 0.35 1.38 8.78
C TRP A 46 -0.48 1.57 7.49
N LYS A 47 0.17 1.68 6.33
CA LYS A 47 -0.53 1.68 5.03
C LYS A 47 -1.12 0.29 4.73
N TRP A 48 -0.36 -0.76 5.02
CA TRP A 48 -0.84 -2.14 4.91
C TRP A 48 -2.02 -2.40 5.84
N ASP A 49 -1.96 -1.97 7.10
CA ASP A 49 -3.07 -2.10 8.06
C ASP A 49 -4.36 -1.46 7.51
N ALA A 50 -4.25 -0.29 6.85
CA ALA A 50 -5.39 0.37 6.22
C ALA A 50 -5.96 -0.43 5.02
N VAL A 51 -5.10 -1.00 4.18
CA VAL A 51 -5.53 -1.85 3.05
C VAL A 51 -6.18 -3.14 3.56
N LEU A 52 -5.59 -3.79 4.56
CA LEU A 52 -6.12 -5.03 5.14
C LEU A 52 -7.48 -4.80 5.81
N ALA A 53 -7.64 -3.70 6.55
CA ALA A 53 -8.93 -3.31 7.11
C ALA A 53 -9.99 -3.05 6.03
N GLU A 54 -9.61 -2.48 4.88
CA GLU A 54 -10.52 -2.31 3.76
C GLU A 54 -10.92 -3.65 3.13
N LEU A 55 -9.98 -4.59 2.98
CA LEU A 55 -10.28 -5.93 2.48
C LEU A 55 -11.26 -6.68 3.40
N ASP A 56 -11.15 -6.50 4.72
CA ASP A 56 -12.14 -7.01 5.67
C ASP A 56 -13.52 -6.38 5.48
N ARG A 57 -13.59 -5.06 5.26
CA ARG A 57 -14.86 -4.37 4.98
C ARG A 57 -15.54 -4.87 3.71
N LEU A 58 -14.75 -5.19 2.70
CA LEU A 58 -15.23 -5.77 1.44
C LEU A 58 -15.60 -7.26 1.56
N GLY A 59 -15.32 -7.90 2.70
CA GLY A 59 -15.53 -9.33 2.89
C GLY A 59 -14.60 -10.20 2.05
N TRP A 60 -13.51 -9.64 1.52
CA TRP A 60 -12.54 -10.40 0.73
C TRP A 60 -11.73 -11.33 1.62
N ARG A 61 -11.42 -12.52 1.11
CA ARG A 61 -10.56 -13.50 1.78
C ARG A 61 -9.51 -14.02 0.81
N PRO A 62 -8.25 -14.17 1.24
CA PRO A 62 -7.18 -14.65 0.38
C PRO A 62 -7.45 -16.08 -0.13
N PRO A 63 -6.95 -16.44 -1.33
CA PRO A 63 -6.93 -17.82 -1.77
C PRO A 63 -6.00 -18.65 -0.85
N PRO A 64 -6.22 -19.97 -0.74
CA PRO A 64 -5.31 -20.83 0.00
C PRO A 64 -3.94 -20.90 -0.69
N GLY A 65 -2.89 -21.14 0.08
CA GLY A 65 -1.55 -21.38 -0.43
C GLY A 65 -0.49 -20.43 0.14
N PRO A 66 0.75 -20.54 -0.37
CA PRO A 66 1.87 -19.77 0.15
C PRO A 66 1.75 -18.29 -0.20
N VAL A 67 2.21 -17.44 0.71
CA VAL A 67 2.37 -15.99 0.47
C VAL A 67 3.79 -15.75 -0.03
N LEU A 68 3.95 -15.01 -1.12
CA LEU A 68 5.25 -14.53 -1.59
C LEU A 68 5.34 -13.02 -1.34
N ASP A 69 6.27 -12.61 -0.47
CA ASP A 69 6.67 -11.22 -0.31
C ASP A 69 7.81 -10.91 -1.30
N TRP A 70 7.50 -10.19 -2.38
CA TRP A 70 8.41 -9.89 -3.47
C TRP A 70 8.98 -8.48 -3.37
N GLY A 71 10.31 -8.38 -3.36
CA GLY A 71 10.99 -7.16 -2.90
C GLY A 71 10.76 -6.96 -1.41
N CYS A 72 10.98 -8.03 -0.62
CA CYS A 72 10.50 -8.08 0.75
C CYS A 72 11.10 -7.01 1.66
N GLY A 73 12.28 -6.46 1.35
CA GLY A 73 12.97 -5.50 2.20
C GLY A 73 13.12 -6.05 3.62
N SER A 74 12.65 -5.30 4.61
CA SER A 74 12.65 -5.75 6.01
C SER A 74 11.59 -6.82 6.35
N GLY A 75 10.72 -7.17 5.39
CA GLY A 75 9.63 -8.15 5.52
C GLY A 75 8.34 -7.61 6.13
N ILE A 76 8.21 -6.28 6.31
CA ILE A 76 7.06 -5.68 7.00
C ILE A 76 5.74 -5.99 6.30
N ALA A 77 5.69 -5.92 4.96
CA ALA A 77 4.48 -6.12 4.17
C ALA A 77 3.98 -7.57 4.28
N GLY A 78 4.85 -8.54 3.97
CA GLY A 78 4.53 -9.96 4.08
C GLY A 78 4.16 -10.38 5.50
N ARG A 79 4.82 -9.83 6.53
CA ARG A 79 4.43 -10.06 7.93
C ARG A 79 3.01 -9.61 8.22
N ARG A 80 2.65 -8.37 7.88
CA ARG A 80 1.29 -7.84 8.11
C ARG A 80 0.22 -8.69 7.43
N VAL A 81 0.44 -9.06 6.16
CA VAL A 81 -0.50 -9.90 5.41
C VAL A 81 -0.65 -11.29 6.04
N CYS A 82 0.46 -11.95 6.40
CA CYS A 82 0.42 -13.29 6.98
C CYS A 82 -0.22 -13.29 8.38
N GLU A 83 0.13 -12.31 9.22
CA GLU A 83 -0.42 -12.14 10.57
C GLU A 83 -1.92 -11.86 10.54
N HIS A 84 -2.36 -10.95 9.65
CA HIS A 84 -3.76 -10.53 9.56
C HIS A 84 -4.69 -11.66 9.09
N PHE A 85 -4.27 -12.44 8.09
CA PHE A 85 -5.09 -13.51 7.51
C PHE A 85 -4.75 -14.92 8.02
N GLY A 86 -3.73 -15.08 8.87
CA GLY A 86 -3.27 -16.38 9.34
C GLY A 86 -2.70 -17.27 8.23
N LEU A 87 -1.98 -16.68 7.27
CA LEU A 87 -1.45 -17.39 6.10
C LEU A 87 -0.04 -17.96 6.33
N ALA A 88 0.19 -19.16 5.81
CA ALA A 88 1.49 -19.83 5.80
C ALA A 88 1.56 -20.87 4.65
N PRO A 89 2.78 -21.23 4.19
CA PRO A 89 4.07 -20.65 4.56
C PRO A 89 4.30 -19.28 3.90
N ARG A 90 5.11 -18.43 4.54
CA ARG A 90 5.62 -17.19 3.93
C ARG A 90 6.93 -17.46 3.22
N ARG A 91 6.96 -17.11 1.94
CA ARG A 91 8.16 -17.07 1.11
C ARG A 91 8.59 -15.63 0.87
N VAL A 92 9.89 -15.43 0.70
CA VAL A 92 10.48 -14.12 0.47
C VAL A 92 11.38 -14.14 -0.75
N PHE A 93 11.40 -13.02 -1.46
CA PHE A 93 12.38 -12.72 -2.47
C PHE A 93 12.76 -11.25 -2.39
N ASP A 94 14.05 -10.97 -2.51
CA ASP A 94 14.59 -9.62 -2.69
C ASP A 94 15.88 -9.73 -3.50
N ARG A 95 16.30 -8.64 -4.15
CA ARG A 95 17.63 -8.57 -4.76
C ARG A 95 18.74 -8.69 -3.71
N SER A 96 18.45 -8.23 -2.49
CA SER A 96 19.38 -8.23 -1.36
C SER A 96 19.26 -9.52 -0.55
N THR A 97 20.36 -10.27 -0.46
CA THR A 97 20.44 -11.45 0.40
C THR A 97 20.28 -11.10 1.87
N LEU A 98 20.81 -9.95 2.30
CA LEU A 98 20.64 -9.41 3.66
C LEU A 98 19.17 -9.14 3.98
N ALA A 99 18.43 -8.55 3.03
CA ALA A 99 16.99 -8.29 3.20
C ALA A 99 16.20 -9.60 3.36
N MET A 100 16.44 -10.59 2.49
CA MET A 100 15.78 -11.89 2.60
C MET A 100 16.09 -12.61 3.92
N GLU A 101 17.34 -12.54 4.39
CA GLU A 101 17.75 -13.14 5.67
C GLU A 101 17.08 -12.44 6.85
N PHE A 102 17.02 -11.10 6.85
CA PHE A 102 16.38 -10.33 7.91
C PHE A 102 14.86 -10.51 7.94
N ALA A 103 14.21 -10.42 6.77
CA ALA A 103 12.75 -10.54 6.64
C ALA A 103 12.23 -11.85 7.21
N GLY A 104 13.04 -12.91 7.09
CA GLY A 104 12.70 -14.25 7.54
C GLY A 104 11.61 -14.90 6.68
N GLY A 105 11.64 -16.22 6.59
CA GLY A 105 10.75 -17.02 5.74
C GLY A 105 11.52 -17.91 4.79
N GLU A 106 10.79 -18.68 3.99
CA GLU A 106 11.39 -19.58 3.01
C GLU A 106 11.86 -18.79 1.78
N ARG A 107 13.08 -19.02 1.30
CA ARG A 107 13.51 -18.41 0.02
C ARG A 107 12.65 -18.94 -1.11
N TRP A 108 12.09 -18.04 -1.91
CA TRP A 108 11.35 -18.39 -3.11
C TRP A 108 12.26 -19.01 -4.16
N ARG A 109 11.79 -20.08 -4.82
CA ARG A 109 12.57 -20.81 -5.85
C ARG A 109 11.77 -21.00 -7.15
N GLY A 110 10.88 -20.07 -7.47
CA GLY A 110 10.11 -20.11 -8.72
C GLY A 110 8.73 -20.78 -8.61
N GLN A 111 8.25 -21.12 -7.41
CA GLN A 111 6.93 -21.74 -7.25
C GLN A 111 5.79 -20.69 -7.32
N PRO A 112 4.63 -21.01 -7.90
CA PRO A 112 3.49 -20.09 -7.93
C PRO A 112 2.99 -19.77 -6.50
N PRO A 113 2.76 -18.49 -6.16
CA PRO A 113 2.14 -18.12 -4.89
C PRO A 113 0.61 -18.17 -4.95
N GLY A 114 -0.03 -18.45 -3.81
CA GLY A 114 -1.45 -18.14 -3.67
C GLY A 114 -1.65 -16.63 -3.60
N VAL A 115 -0.87 -15.96 -2.76
CA VAL A 115 -0.90 -14.51 -2.60
C VAL A 115 0.47 -13.91 -2.90
N LEU A 116 0.54 -13.00 -3.85
CA LEU A 116 1.72 -12.17 -4.12
C LEU A 116 1.57 -10.81 -3.41
N VAL A 117 2.56 -10.46 -2.60
CA VAL A 117 2.65 -9.20 -1.86
C VAL A 117 3.78 -8.37 -2.46
N LEU A 118 3.47 -7.13 -2.82
CA LEU A 118 4.39 -6.16 -3.42
C LEU A 118 4.27 -4.83 -2.68
N SER A 119 5.39 -4.26 -2.24
CA SER A 119 5.35 -3.05 -1.42
C SER A 119 6.53 -2.12 -1.70
N HIS A 120 6.23 -0.90 -2.17
CA HIS A 120 7.24 0.14 -2.38
C HIS A 120 8.39 -0.32 -3.29
N VAL A 121 8.04 -1.11 -4.30
CA VAL A 121 8.99 -1.77 -5.22
C VAL A 121 8.82 -1.29 -6.65
N LEU A 122 7.74 -0.59 -6.97
CA LEU A 122 7.44 -0.22 -8.35
C LEU A 122 8.56 0.62 -8.98
N ASN A 123 9.07 1.61 -8.27
CA ASN A 123 10.18 2.45 -8.71
C ASN A 123 11.53 1.69 -8.87
N GLU A 124 11.59 0.44 -8.40
CA GLU A 124 12.75 -0.44 -8.51
C GLU A 124 12.64 -1.41 -9.70
N LEU A 125 11.46 -1.57 -10.28
CA LEU A 125 11.18 -2.49 -11.37
C LEU A 125 11.40 -1.82 -12.73
N ARG A 126 12.21 -2.47 -13.57
CA ARG A 126 12.29 -2.13 -15.00
C ARG A 126 11.16 -2.77 -15.80
N GLU A 127 10.75 -3.95 -15.38
CA GLU A 127 9.69 -4.75 -15.97
C GLU A 127 8.93 -5.51 -14.88
N LEU A 128 7.68 -5.89 -15.17
CA LEU A 128 6.88 -6.65 -14.22
C LEU A 128 7.44 -8.06 -14.05
N PRO A 129 7.64 -8.55 -12.81
CA PRO A 129 8.18 -9.88 -12.59
C PRO A 129 7.17 -10.94 -13.06
N ALA A 130 7.67 -11.97 -13.76
CA ALA A 130 6.83 -13.03 -14.34
C ALA A 130 5.96 -13.78 -13.32
N VAL A 131 6.31 -13.72 -12.02
CA VAL A 131 5.52 -14.33 -10.93
C VAL A 131 4.14 -13.68 -10.76
N ILE A 132 3.94 -12.45 -11.21
CA ILE A 132 2.62 -11.79 -11.24
C ILE A 132 1.60 -12.65 -12.00
N GLU A 133 2.01 -13.24 -13.12
CA GLU A 133 1.16 -14.10 -13.95
C GLU A 133 0.92 -15.48 -13.35
N GLN A 134 1.57 -15.81 -12.23
CA GLN A 134 1.45 -17.10 -11.57
C GLN A 134 0.66 -17.02 -10.27
N ALA A 135 0.46 -15.81 -9.75
CA ALA A 135 -0.27 -15.57 -8.52
C ALA A 135 -1.78 -15.77 -8.69
N GLU A 136 -2.44 -16.29 -7.67
CA GLU A 136 -3.91 -16.34 -7.62
C GLU A 136 -4.51 -14.99 -7.19
N ALA A 137 -3.88 -14.34 -6.21
CA ALA A 137 -4.19 -12.97 -5.79
C ALA A 137 -2.94 -12.11 -5.66
N ILE A 138 -3.07 -10.80 -5.89
CA ILE A 138 -2.00 -9.82 -5.81
C ILE A 138 -2.45 -8.68 -4.90
N LEU A 139 -1.66 -8.37 -3.88
CA LEU A 139 -1.81 -7.19 -3.04
C LEU A 139 -0.59 -6.30 -3.27
N TRP A 140 -0.82 -5.08 -3.73
CA TRP A 140 0.24 -4.14 -4.07
C TRP A 140 0.00 -2.79 -3.40
N VAL A 141 0.94 -2.33 -2.56
CA VAL A 141 0.88 -1.03 -1.89
C VAL A 141 2.11 -0.17 -2.22
N GLU A 142 1.87 1.04 -2.70
CA GLU A 142 2.88 2.01 -3.10
C GLU A 142 2.70 3.34 -2.36
N PRO A 143 3.72 4.22 -2.34
CA PRO A 143 3.53 5.60 -1.89
C PRO A 143 2.39 6.31 -2.64
N GLY A 144 1.70 7.21 -1.95
CA GLY A 144 0.60 7.97 -2.53
C GLY A 144 1.08 9.18 -3.33
N THR A 145 2.07 8.99 -4.21
CA THR A 145 2.56 10.04 -5.11
C THR A 145 1.87 9.97 -6.47
N PHE A 146 1.93 11.07 -7.22
CA PHE A 146 1.42 11.12 -8.58
C PHE A 146 2.09 10.08 -9.49
N ALA A 147 3.43 9.97 -9.43
CA ALA A 147 4.20 9.05 -10.26
C ALA A 147 3.86 7.58 -9.96
N ASP A 148 3.86 7.20 -8.67
CA ASP A 148 3.58 5.83 -8.26
C ASP A 148 2.14 5.42 -8.57
N SER A 149 1.19 6.33 -8.36
CA SER A 149 -0.22 6.09 -8.70
C SER A 149 -0.41 5.86 -10.21
N ARG A 150 0.21 6.68 -11.07
CA ARG A 150 0.14 6.53 -12.53
C ARG A 150 0.74 5.21 -12.99
N ALA A 151 1.87 4.83 -12.40
CA ALA A 151 2.53 3.58 -12.75
C ALA A 151 1.72 2.36 -12.26
N LEU A 152 1.13 2.43 -11.07
CA LEU A 152 0.25 1.37 -10.56
C LEU A 152 -1.05 1.25 -11.37
N ILE A 153 -1.58 2.36 -11.91
CA ILE A 153 -2.68 2.33 -12.88
C ILE A 153 -2.24 1.63 -14.17
N ALA A 154 -1.03 1.88 -14.68
CA ALA A 154 -0.54 1.16 -15.85
C ALA A 154 -0.51 -0.36 -15.60
N VAL A 155 -0.05 -0.80 -14.42
CA VAL A 155 -0.11 -2.22 -14.01
C VAL A 155 -1.55 -2.72 -13.95
N ARG A 156 -2.49 -1.96 -13.38
CA ARG A 156 -3.91 -2.31 -13.37
C ARG A 156 -4.41 -2.56 -14.79
N GLU A 157 -4.11 -1.66 -15.73
CA GLU A 157 -4.60 -1.78 -17.12
C GLU A 157 -4.05 -3.02 -17.81
N THR A 158 -2.79 -3.42 -17.58
CA THR A 158 -2.24 -4.64 -18.18
C THR A 158 -2.80 -5.93 -17.57
N LEU A 159 -3.29 -5.89 -16.33
CA LEU A 159 -3.74 -7.09 -15.60
C LEU A 159 -5.27 -7.27 -15.57
N ARG A 160 -6.07 -6.22 -15.82
CA ARG A 160 -7.54 -6.23 -15.62
C ARG A 160 -8.31 -7.27 -16.45
N ASP A 161 -7.75 -7.74 -17.56
CA ASP A 161 -8.41 -8.73 -18.42
C ASP A 161 -8.26 -10.15 -17.86
N ARG A 162 -7.26 -10.37 -17.00
CA ARG A 162 -6.91 -11.67 -16.39
C ARG A 162 -7.29 -11.75 -14.91
N PHE A 163 -7.43 -10.61 -14.25
CA PHE A 163 -7.80 -10.51 -12.84
C PHE A 163 -9.06 -9.68 -12.66
N HIS A 164 -9.86 -10.05 -11.67
CA HIS A 164 -10.87 -9.18 -11.08
C HIS A 164 -10.18 -8.15 -10.18
N ILE A 165 -10.67 -6.91 -10.22
CA ILE A 165 -10.18 -5.85 -9.35
C ILE A 165 -11.00 -5.88 -8.07
N VAL A 166 -10.35 -6.23 -6.98
CA VAL A 166 -10.95 -6.25 -5.64
C VAL A 166 -11.04 -4.84 -5.07
N ALA A 167 -9.95 -4.08 -5.20
CA ALA A 167 -9.84 -2.72 -4.72
C ALA A 167 -8.65 -2.00 -5.39
N PRO A 168 -8.58 -0.66 -5.41
CA PRO A 168 -9.59 0.29 -4.95
C PRO A 168 -10.74 0.52 -5.93
N CYS A 169 -10.54 0.25 -7.22
CA CYS A 169 -11.58 0.51 -8.21
C CYS A 169 -12.79 -0.41 -7.98
N THR A 170 -13.99 0.14 -8.08
CA THR A 170 -15.25 -0.62 -8.03
C THR A 170 -15.70 -1.07 -9.43
N HIS A 171 -14.79 -1.02 -10.41
CA HIS A 171 -15.07 -1.32 -11.81
C HIS A 171 -13.84 -1.91 -12.51
N ARG A 172 -14.09 -2.59 -13.64
CA ARG A 172 -13.05 -3.14 -14.53
C ARG A 172 -12.83 -2.37 -15.83
N ALA A 173 -13.64 -1.35 -16.10
CA ALA A 173 -13.42 -0.43 -17.23
C ALA A 173 -12.06 0.31 -17.12
N PRO A 174 -11.57 0.93 -18.22
CA PRO A 174 -10.37 1.79 -18.18
C PRO A 174 -10.41 2.79 -17.03
N CYS A 175 -9.30 2.94 -16.33
CA CYS A 175 -9.23 3.87 -15.21
C CYS A 175 -9.46 5.30 -15.72
N GLY A 176 -10.44 6.01 -15.14
CA GLY A 176 -10.73 7.40 -15.49
C GLY A 176 -9.74 8.42 -14.92
N MET A 177 -8.68 7.99 -14.21
CA MET A 177 -7.70 8.88 -13.58
C MET A 177 -6.66 9.39 -14.60
N THR A 178 -7.12 10.21 -15.54
CA THR A 178 -6.32 10.67 -16.69
C THR A 178 -5.74 12.07 -16.54
N GLY A 179 -6.27 12.88 -15.61
CA GLY A 179 -5.91 14.30 -15.40
C GLY A 179 -4.70 14.56 -14.49
N SER A 180 -4.69 15.74 -13.85
CA SER A 180 -3.63 16.19 -12.94
C SER A 180 -3.76 15.65 -11.50
N ASP A 181 -4.92 15.10 -11.16
CA ASP A 181 -5.11 14.37 -9.91
C ASP A 181 -4.55 12.94 -10.02
N TRP A 182 -4.39 12.27 -8.88
CA TRP A 182 -3.93 10.89 -8.82
C TRP A 182 -4.76 10.05 -7.84
N CYS A 183 -4.79 8.74 -8.07
CA CYS A 183 -5.51 7.81 -7.21
C CYS A 183 -4.69 7.54 -5.94
N HIS A 184 -5.09 8.14 -4.82
CA HIS A 184 -4.43 7.99 -3.53
C HIS A 184 -5.42 8.00 -2.37
N PHE A 185 -4.95 7.50 -1.23
CA PHE A 185 -5.65 7.38 0.03
C PHE A 185 -4.73 7.77 1.18
N PHE A 186 -5.29 7.96 2.38
CA PHE A 186 -4.55 8.32 3.58
C PHE A 186 -4.76 7.26 4.66
N ALA A 187 -3.67 6.67 5.15
CA ALA A 187 -3.73 5.75 6.29
C ALA A 187 -3.77 6.55 7.60
N GLU A 188 -4.48 6.02 8.60
CA GLU A 188 -4.44 6.60 9.94
C GLU A 188 -3.24 6.01 10.71
N PRO A 189 -2.37 6.84 11.30
CA PRO A 189 -1.31 6.34 12.15
C PRO A 189 -1.88 5.68 13.43
N PRO A 190 -1.13 4.78 14.10
CA PRO A 190 -1.56 4.17 15.35
C PRO A 190 -1.92 5.19 16.42
N LYS A 191 -2.92 4.87 17.25
CA LYS A 191 -3.30 5.71 18.39
C LYS A 191 -2.10 5.96 19.29
N GLY A 192 -1.93 7.21 19.70
CA GLY A 192 -0.86 7.63 20.60
C GLY A 192 0.49 7.91 19.93
N VAL A 193 0.73 7.49 18.68
CA VAL A 193 2.04 7.68 18.02
C VAL A 193 2.42 9.15 17.86
N LEU A 194 1.43 10.03 17.70
CA LEU A 194 1.64 11.48 17.59
C LEU A 194 2.04 12.13 18.92
N ALA A 195 1.79 11.44 20.04
CA ALA A 195 2.16 11.89 21.39
C ALA A 195 3.37 11.14 21.95
N ASP A 196 3.86 10.10 21.26
CA ASP A 196 5.06 9.37 21.66
C ASP A 196 6.31 10.22 21.37
N PRO A 197 7.11 10.57 22.40
CA PRO A 197 8.24 11.48 22.24
C PRO A 197 9.33 10.93 21.32
N ASN A 198 9.51 9.61 21.26
CA ASN A 198 10.52 9.00 20.39
C ASN A 198 10.09 9.07 18.93
N TRP A 199 8.81 8.80 18.64
CA TRP A 199 8.25 8.95 17.30
C TRP A 199 8.26 10.41 16.84
N VAL A 200 7.94 11.36 17.73
CA VAL A 200 8.02 12.80 17.43
C VAL A 200 9.46 13.20 17.09
N ARG A 201 10.44 12.76 17.88
CA ARG A 201 11.87 13.02 17.60
C ARG A 201 12.31 12.43 16.27
N PHE A 202 11.92 11.17 15.99
CA PHE A 202 12.19 10.52 14.71
C PHE A 202 11.60 11.30 13.54
N ALA A 203 10.33 11.70 13.64
CA ALA A 203 9.62 12.42 12.59
C ALA A 203 10.25 13.79 12.28
N GLN A 204 10.62 14.54 13.32
CA GLN A 204 11.32 15.82 13.18
C GLN A 204 12.66 15.65 12.47
N ARG A 205 13.47 14.68 12.89
CA ARG A 205 14.79 14.43 12.28
C ARG A 205 14.68 13.94 10.84
N ALA A 206 13.74 13.05 10.56
CA ALA A 206 13.54 12.49 9.22
C ALA A 206 12.81 13.44 8.23
N GLY A 207 12.30 14.58 8.73
CA GLY A 207 11.50 15.52 7.94
C GLY A 207 10.17 14.92 7.47
N ILE A 208 9.48 14.20 8.35
CA ILE A 208 8.26 13.44 8.04
C ILE A 208 7.10 13.95 8.90
N ASP A 209 5.93 14.13 8.27
CA ASP A 209 4.67 14.30 9.00
C ASP A 209 4.04 12.92 9.29
N LEU A 210 3.98 12.53 10.57
CA LEU A 210 3.34 11.26 10.98
C LEU A 210 1.83 11.26 10.75
N ARG A 211 1.19 12.44 10.62
CA ARG A 211 -0.25 12.57 10.34
C ARG A 211 -0.59 12.32 8.89
N SER A 212 0.41 12.36 8.00
CA SER A 212 0.23 12.22 6.56
C SER A 212 0.89 10.92 6.08
N LEU A 213 0.05 9.94 5.75
CA LEU A 213 0.46 8.63 5.24
C LEU A 213 -0.24 8.36 3.90
N PRO A 214 0.10 9.11 2.83
CA PRO A 214 -0.50 8.89 1.54
C PRO A 214 -0.01 7.55 0.95
N TYR A 215 -0.94 6.79 0.39
CA TYR A 215 -0.66 5.53 -0.29
C TYR A 215 -1.55 5.35 -1.53
N SER A 216 -1.02 4.61 -2.49
CA SER A 216 -1.77 4.05 -3.61
C SER A 216 -1.75 2.54 -3.44
N TYR A 217 -2.81 1.85 -3.83
CA TYR A 217 -2.82 0.39 -3.74
C TYR A 217 -3.63 -0.22 -4.87
N LEU A 218 -3.41 -1.51 -5.09
CA LEU A 218 -4.12 -2.33 -6.07
C LEU A 218 -4.23 -3.74 -5.50
N VAL A 219 -5.45 -4.27 -5.47
CA VAL A 219 -5.72 -5.65 -5.08
C VAL A 219 -6.45 -6.35 -6.22
N LEU A 220 -5.87 -7.46 -6.66
CA LEU A 220 -6.33 -8.26 -7.79
C LEU A 220 -6.54 -9.70 -7.34
N ASP A 221 -7.52 -10.36 -7.93
CA ASP A 221 -7.84 -11.77 -7.66
C ASP A 221 -8.31 -12.43 -8.95
N ARG A 222 -7.91 -13.68 -9.21
CA ARG A 222 -8.45 -14.43 -10.36
C ARG A 222 -9.88 -14.87 -10.14
N ARG A 223 -10.28 -15.05 -8.89
CA ARG A 223 -11.64 -15.45 -8.53
C ARG A 223 -12.57 -14.26 -8.75
N PRO A 224 -13.82 -14.51 -9.18
CA PRO A 224 -14.80 -13.45 -9.34
C PRO A 224 -14.98 -12.63 -8.06
N PHE A 225 -14.82 -11.32 -8.20
CA PHE A 225 -15.09 -10.35 -7.14
C PHE A 225 -15.74 -9.11 -7.75
N ALA A 226 -16.74 -8.56 -7.06
CA ALA A 226 -17.44 -7.35 -7.46
C ALA A 226 -17.73 -6.51 -6.22
N VAL A 227 -17.62 -5.19 -6.39
CA VAL A 227 -17.92 -4.21 -5.34
C VAL A 227 -18.89 -3.21 -5.92
N ASP A 228 -20.04 -3.06 -5.27
CA ASP A 228 -21.01 -2.04 -5.64
C ASP A 228 -20.75 -0.73 -4.91
N GLY A 229 -20.92 0.37 -5.64
CA GLY A 229 -20.80 1.73 -5.11
C GLY A 229 -19.64 2.54 -5.68
N ALA A 230 -19.39 3.65 -5.02
CA ALA A 230 -18.42 4.66 -5.43
C ALA A 230 -17.37 4.90 -4.36
N ARG A 231 -16.09 4.70 -4.69
CA ARG A 231 -14.98 4.93 -3.77
C ARG A 231 -14.52 6.38 -3.85
N VAL A 232 -14.45 7.03 -2.70
CA VAL A 232 -13.87 8.38 -2.56
C VAL A 232 -12.35 8.30 -2.71
N ILE A 233 -11.81 9.05 -3.66
CA ILE A 233 -10.37 9.18 -3.91
C ILE A 233 -9.88 10.50 -3.31
N GLY A 234 -8.71 10.48 -2.67
CA GLY A 234 -8.11 11.67 -2.08
C GLY A 234 -8.97 12.31 -1.00
N GLU A 235 -8.68 13.56 -0.64
CA GLU A 235 -9.43 14.28 0.41
C GLU A 235 -10.62 15.05 -0.20
N PRO A 236 -11.86 14.82 0.28
CA PRO A 236 -13.02 15.60 -0.11
C PRO A 236 -12.89 17.07 0.30
N ARG A 237 -13.20 18.00 -0.62
CA ARG A 237 -13.26 19.44 -0.36
C ARG A 237 -14.62 19.79 0.26
N ARG A 238 -14.63 20.19 1.53
CA ARG A 238 -15.88 20.43 2.30
C ARG A 238 -16.26 21.91 2.30
N TYR A 239 -17.55 22.18 2.11
CA TYR A 239 -18.15 23.51 2.10
C TYR A 239 -19.39 23.56 3.02
N LYS A 240 -19.96 24.75 3.21
CA LYS A 240 -21.23 24.91 3.94
C LYS A 240 -22.38 24.27 3.13
N GLY A 241 -22.79 23.08 3.53
CA GLY A 241 -23.96 22.38 2.97
C GLY A 241 -23.65 21.32 1.90
N TYR A 242 -22.42 21.23 1.41
CA TYR A 242 -22.00 20.19 0.45
C TYR A 242 -20.50 19.87 0.54
N ALA A 243 -20.08 18.78 -0.08
CA ALA A 243 -18.68 18.44 -0.33
C ALA A 243 -18.47 18.15 -1.82
N LYS A 244 -17.28 18.44 -2.34
CA LYS A 244 -16.81 17.96 -3.65
C LYS A 244 -15.84 16.81 -3.40
N ALA A 245 -16.08 15.67 -4.04
CA ALA A 245 -15.24 14.48 -3.91
C ALA A 245 -15.01 13.87 -5.28
N LEU A 246 -13.80 13.35 -5.49
CA LEU A 246 -13.49 12.54 -6.66
C LEU A 246 -13.93 11.11 -6.37
N LEU A 247 -14.83 10.57 -7.19
CA LEU A 247 -15.41 9.24 -6.98
C LEU A 247 -14.98 8.29 -8.10
N CYS A 248 -14.54 7.09 -7.74
CA CYS A 248 -14.35 5.96 -8.66
C CYS A 248 -15.56 5.03 -8.54
N GLU A 249 -16.28 4.85 -9.64
CA GLU A 249 -17.53 4.11 -9.74
C GLU A 249 -17.61 3.34 -11.08
N ALA A 250 -18.71 2.63 -11.32
CA ALA A 250 -18.89 1.78 -12.50
C ALA A 250 -18.54 2.45 -13.85
N THR A 251 -18.80 3.75 -13.99
CA THR A 251 -18.54 4.52 -15.23
C THR A 251 -17.18 5.22 -15.27
N GLY A 252 -16.31 4.99 -14.29
CA GLY A 252 -14.97 5.57 -14.21
C GLY A 252 -14.80 6.53 -13.04
N VAL A 253 -13.95 7.55 -13.22
CA VAL A 253 -13.61 8.52 -12.17
C VAL A 253 -14.25 9.87 -12.49
N ARG A 254 -14.98 10.48 -11.55
CA ARG A 254 -15.64 11.78 -11.74
C ARG A 254 -15.69 12.64 -10.49
N ASP A 255 -15.63 13.96 -10.66
CA ASP A 255 -15.96 14.91 -9.61
C ASP A 255 -17.46 14.87 -9.29
N THR A 256 -17.79 14.67 -8.02
CA THR A 256 -19.17 14.59 -7.55
C THR A 256 -19.41 15.58 -6.43
N MET A 257 -20.51 16.33 -6.54
CA MET A 257 -21.02 17.16 -5.46
C MET A 257 -21.96 16.34 -4.59
N ILE A 258 -21.63 16.19 -3.31
CA ILE A 258 -22.43 15.45 -2.33
C ILE A 258 -23.09 16.46 -1.40
N GLN A 259 -24.42 16.49 -1.38
CA GLN A 259 -25.18 17.41 -0.54
C GLN A 259 -25.31 16.89 0.89
N LYS A 260 -25.24 17.80 1.87
CA LYS A 260 -25.41 17.47 3.30
C LYS A 260 -26.78 16.87 3.62
N ARG A 261 -27.80 17.24 2.85
CA ARG A 261 -29.17 16.71 3.01
C ARG A 261 -29.29 15.24 2.62
N ASP A 262 -28.42 14.77 1.72
CA ASP A 262 -28.45 13.38 1.21
C ASP A 262 -27.53 12.48 2.06
N ARG A 263 -26.43 13.03 2.59
CA ARG A 263 -25.46 12.26 3.38
C ARG A 263 -24.69 13.13 4.38
N SER A 264 -24.34 12.55 5.53
CA SER A 264 -23.46 13.20 6.50
C SER A 264 -22.07 13.46 5.91
N LEU A 265 -21.69 14.72 5.74
CA LEU A 265 -20.38 15.10 5.19
C LEU A 265 -19.19 14.75 6.11
N LYS A 266 -19.45 14.47 7.40
CA LYS A 266 -18.42 14.11 8.38
C LYS A 266 -17.87 12.70 8.17
N THR A 267 -18.66 11.82 7.55
CA THR A 267 -18.29 10.43 7.31
C THR A 267 -17.64 10.21 5.95
N ILE A 268 -17.69 11.20 5.06
CA ILE A 268 -17.09 11.13 3.72
C ILE A 268 -15.62 11.52 3.86
N ARG A 269 -14.74 10.51 3.77
CA ARG A 269 -13.28 10.67 3.80
C ARG A 269 -12.66 9.87 2.67
N SER A 270 -11.38 10.10 2.42
CA SER A 270 -10.61 9.27 1.48
C SER A 270 -10.81 7.78 1.75
N GLY A 271 -11.01 6.99 0.70
CA GLY A 271 -11.20 5.54 0.76
C GLY A 271 -12.63 5.09 1.05
N THR A 272 -13.51 5.97 1.55
CA THR A 272 -14.90 5.62 1.88
C THR A 272 -15.62 5.05 0.66
N LEU A 273 -16.21 3.86 0.81
CA LEU A 273 -17.12 3.28 -0.17
C LEU A 273 -18.54 3.81 0.07
N LEU A 274 -19.05 4.57 -0.90
CA LEU A 274 -20.39 5.14 -0.86
C LEU A 274 -21.35 4.24 -1.63
N THR A 275 -22.47 3.90 -1.01
CA THR A 275 -23.62 3.36 -1.74
C THR A 275 -24.15 4.44 -2.67
N LEU A 276 -24.22 4.14 -3.97
CA LEU A 276 -24.89 4.98 -4.94
C LEU A 276 -26.42 4.77 -4.82
N PRO A 277 -27.23 5.82 -5.03
CA PRO A 277 -28.69 5.72 -5.06
C PRO A 277 -29.21 4.87 -6.22
#